data_AF-A6L5R6-F1
#
_entry.id   AF-A6L5R6-F1
#
_cell.length_a   1.000
_cell.length_b   1.000
_cell.length_c   1.000
_cell.angle_alpha   90.00
_cell.angle_beta   90.00
_cell.angle_gamma   90.00
#
_symmetry.space_group_name_H-M   'P 1'
#
loop_
_entity.id
_entity.type
_entity.pdbx_description
1 polymer ?
#
loop_
_entity_poly.entity_id
_entity_poly.type
_entity_poly.pdbx_seq_one_letter_code
_entity_poly.pdbx_strand_id
1 'polypeptide(L)'
;MKKVVEGYTGIVDGVKELHLQLDRAYEKALKLHDELLGKSEKIVNGNSIKILVDFSENQSVEKIEGYFNIENTICRFLPIEFDAALLFPVDNHDSEDKGSNPGISFAQIAEYKKNKDVVSFRFMRRLDFDTPLYNITGRNLSKSDSSLQKIKDDIGIKFNKFSDVESLALIDIPDEFLSRKFTLVGTRYYAPYTTLDKKYCVLFAELDNEYDNNAIKVLRWIPTKKTMLADKDSGIVLQGGDCFFQLGHIARSENSDLHAFMTKNRSRILFGKIEENDISIIGGIKMFQCNNVKYPKCLYNIPIK
;
A
#
# COMPACT_ATOMS: atom_id res chain seq x y z
N MET A 1 -49.35 -18.25 -16.81
CA MET A 1 -47.91 -17.93 -16.86
C MET A 1 -47.75 -16.42 -16.98
N LYS A 2 -47.35 -15.73 -15.91
CA LYS A 2 -46.96 -14.33 -15.99
C LYS A 2 -45.61 -14.29 -16.70
N LYS A 3 -45.55 -13.68 -17.90
CA LYS A 3 -44.27 -13.24 -18.46
C LYS A 3 -43.68 -12.26 -17.46
N VAL A 4 -42.61 -12.66 -16.79
CA VAL A 4 -41.69 -11.73 -16.14
C VAL A 4 -41.08 -10.96 -17.30
N VAL A 5 -41.62 -9.77 -17.56
CA VAL A 5 -40.94 -8.79 -18.39
C VAL A 5 -39.79 -8.33 -17.53
N GLU A 6 -38.57 -8.77 -17.84
CA GLU A 6 -37.37 -8.12 -17.34
C GLU A 6 -37.53 -6.64 -17.68
N GLY A 7 -37.74 -5.82 -16.65
CA GLY A 7 -37.77 -4.38 -16.83
C GLY A 7 -36.46 -3.98 -17.49
N TYR A 8 -36.55 -3.15 -18.53
CA TYR A 8 -35.39 -2.50 -19.12
C TYR A 8 -34.59 -1.85 -17.99
N THR A 9 -33.54 -2.52 -17.51
CA THR A 9 -32.60 -1.89 -16.58
C THR A 9 -31.93 -0.83 -17.44
N GLY A 10 -32.20 0.46 -17.21
CA GLY A 10 -31.66 1.58 -18.02
C GLY A 10 -30.14 1.75 -17.96
N ILE A 11 -29.40 0.67 -17.68
CA ILE A 11 -27.96 0.59 -17.46
C ILE A 11 -27.36 -0.19 -18.63
N VAL A 12 -26.49 0.47 -19.38
CA VAL A 12 -25.82 -0.09 -20.56
C VAL A 12 -24.84 -1.18 -20.13
N ASP A 13 -24.73 -2.27 -20.89
CA ASP A 13 -23.90 -3.44 -20.53
C ASP A 13 -22.42 -3.11 -20.32
N GLY A 14 -21.87 -2.13 -21.07
CA GLY A 14 -20.51 -1.66 -20.86
C GLY A 14 -20.27 -1.08 -19.45
N VAL A 15 -21.27 -0.43 -18.85
CA VAL A 15 -21.20 0.07 -17.47
C VAL A 15 -21.18 -1.10 -16.49
N LYS A 16 -22.04 -2.10 -16.69
CA LYS A 16 -22.06 -3.30 -15.83
C LYS A 16 -20.71 -4.02 -15.83
N GLU A 17 -20.07 -4.15 -16.99
CA GLU A 17 -18.76 -4.80 -17.10
C GLU A 17 -17.66 -4.01 -16.37
N LEU A 18 -17.62 -2.68 -16.49
CA LEU A 18 -16.64 -1.86 -15.76
C LEU A 18 -16.77 -2.02 -14.23
N HIS A 19 -18.00 -2.01 -13.72
CA HIS A 19 -18.25 -2.18 -12.28
C HIS A 19 -17.92 -3.59 -11.80
N LEU A 20 -18.19 -4.62 -12.60
CA LEU A 20 -17.80 -6.00 -12.32
C LEU A 20 -16.28 -6.18 -12.30
N GLN A 21 -15.55 -5.50 -13.18
CA GLN A 21 -14.08 -5.50 -13.17
C GLN A 21 -13.53 -4.85 -11.91
N LEU A 22 -14.10 -3.72 -11.48
CA LEU A 22 -13.77 -3.06 -10.21
C LEU A 22 -13.99 -4.00 -9.02
N ASP A 23 -15.16 -4.65 -8.94
CA ASP A 23 -15.50 -5.57 -7.85
C ASP A 23 -14.51 -6.73 -7.76
N ARG A 24 -14.24 -7.40 -8.89
CA ARG A 24 -13.24 -8.48 -8.97
C ARG A 24 -11.83 -8.02 -8.62
N ALA A 25 -11.44 -6.83 -9.04
CA ALA A 25 -10.14 -6.25 -8.70
C ALA A 25 -10.05 -5.99 -7.19
N TYR A 26 -11.11 -5.47 -6.59
CA TYR A 26 -11.17 -5.23 -5.15
C TYR A 26 -11.15 -6.53 -4.34
N GLU A 27 -11.88 -7.58 -4.75
CA GLU A 27 -11.82 -8.89 -4.08
C GLU A 27 -10.41 -9.49 -4.11
N LYS A 28 -9.70 -9.36 -5.23
CA LYS A 28 -8.29 -9.79 -5.34
C LYS A 28 -7.39 -8.94 -4.43
N ALA A 29 -7.61 -7.64 -4.40
CA ALA A 29 -6.88 -6.71 -3.55
C ALA A 29 -7.06 -7.03 -2.06
N LEU A 30 -8.29 -7.33 -1.63
CA LEU A 30 -8.60 -7.75 -0.26
C LEU A 30 -7.90 -9.06 0.12
N LYS A 31 -7.94 -10.08 -0.74
CA LYS A 31 -7.23 -11.34 -0.49
C LYS A 31 -5.73 -11.11 -0.29
N LEU A 32 -5.11 -10.32 -1.16
CA LEU A 32 -3.68 -10.03 -1.06
C LEU A 32 -3.33 -9.13 0.14
N HIS A 33 -4.20 -8.16 0.47
CA HIS A 33 -4.10 -7.37 1.69
C HIS A 33 -4.07 -8.30 2.91
N ASP A 34 -5.04 -9.21 3.01
CA ASP A 34 -5.18 -10.13 4.15
C ASP A 34 -3.99 -11.09 4.26
N GLU A 35 -3.45 -11.56 3.14
CA GLU A 35 -2.24 -12.39 3.10
C GLU A 35 -1.01 -11.63 3.60
N LEU A 36 -0.84 -10.36 3.22
CA LEU A 36 0.38 -9.59 3.52
C LEU A 36 0.34 -8.85 4.85
N LEU A 37 -0.84 -8.47 5.31
CA LEU A 37 -1.02 -7.58 6.47
C LEU A 37 -1.87 -8.23 7.57
N GLY A 38 -2.51 -9.37 7.28
CA GLY A 38 -3.45 -10.04 8.17
C GLY A 38 -4.90 -9.63 7.88
N LYS A 39 -5.83 -10.50 8.27
CA LYS A 39 -7.27 -10.22 8.15
C LYS A 39 -7.68 -9.15 9.15
N SER A 40 -8.52 -8.22 8.71
CA SER A 40 -9.24 -7.34 9.64
C SER A 40 -10.66 -7.84 9.89
N GLU A 41 -11.06 -7.86 11.17
CA GLU A 41 -12.42 -8.15 11.61
C GLU A 41 -13.44 -7.08 11.18
N LYS A 42 -12.98 -5.88 10.80
CA LYS A 42 -13.86 -4.74 10.46
C LYS A 42 -14.23 -4.67 8.98
N ILE A 43 -13.68 -5.54 8.13
CA ILE A 43 -14.06 -5.66 6.72
C ILE A 43 -15.35 -6.47 6.65
N VAL A 44 -16.42 -5.92 7.24
CA VAL A 44 -17.76 -6.49 7.20
C VAL A 44 -18.46 -5.91 5.98
N ASN A 45 -18.60 -6.74 4.95
CA ASN A 45 -19.34 -6.53 3.70
C ASN A 45 -18.82 -5.41 2.78
N GLY A 46 -18.42 -5.81 1.56
CA GLY A 46 -17.92 -4.99 0.45
C GLY A 46 -18.92 -3.99 -0.13
N ASN A 47 -19.66 -3.29 0.73
CA ASN A 47 -20.62 -2.26 0.35
C ASN A 47 -19.94 -0.94 0.00
N SER A 48 -18.64 -0.80 0.27
CA SER A 48 -17.88 0.36 -0.21
C SER A 48 -16.47 0.02 -0.62
N ILE A 49 -16.08 0.47 -1.80
CA ILE A 49 -14.70 0.46 -2.30
C ILE A 49 -14.19 1.90 -2.23
N LYS A 50 -12.96 2.09 -1.74
CA LYS A 50 -12.30 3.40 -1.74
C LYS A 50 -11.03 3.31 -2.55
N ILE A 51 -10.85 4.27 -3.45
CA ILE A 51 -9.66 4.42 -4.26
C ILE A 51 -9.12 5.83 -4.04
N LEU A 52 -7.83 5.93 -3.78
CA LEU A 52 -7.10 7.18 -3.80
C LEU A 52 -6.50 7.37 -5.19
N VAL A 53 -6.70 8.54 -5.78
CA VAL A 53 -6.09 8.96 -7.04
C VAL A 53 -5.30 10.22 -6.78
N ASP A 54 -4.02 10.20 -7.12
CA ASP A 54 -3.15 11.36 -7.04
C ASP A 54 -2.92 11.89 -8.47
N PHE A 55 -3.66 12.92 -8.87
CA PHE A 55 -3.54 13.52 -10.20
C PHE A 55 -2.26 14.36 -10.37
N SER A 56 -1.41 14.45 -9.34
CA SER A 56 -0.05 15.00 -9.49
C SER A 56 0.96 13.98 -10.01
N GLU A 57 0.66 12.67 -9.89
CA GLU A 57 1.45 11.58 -10.46
C GLU A 57 1.24 11.52 -12.00
N ASN A 58 2.23 11.02 -12.73
CA ASN A 58 2.11 10.85 -14.18
C ASN A 58 1.10 9.73 -14.48
N GLN A 59 -0.02 10.06 -15.10
CA GLN A 59 -1.06 9.10 -15.49
C GLN A 59 -1.26 9.11 -16.99
N SER A 60 -1.74 7.99 -17.54
CA SER A 60 -2.20 7.96 -18.94
C SER A 60 -3.36 8.94 -19.17
N VAL A 61 -3.52 9.40 -20.41
CA VAL A 61 -4.63 10.33 -20.74
C VAL A 61 -5.98 9.62 -20.64
N GLU A 62 -6.02 8.35 -21.05
CA GLU A 62 -7.23 7.55 -21.25
C GLU A 62 -7.71 6.84 -19.98
N LYS A 63 -6.81 6.55 -19.04
CA LYS A 63 -7.12 5.77 -17.84
C LYS A 63 -6.66 6.45 -16.58
N ILE A 64 -7.39 6.20 -15.51
CA ILE A 64 -7.12 6.74 -14.18
C ILE A 64 -6.41 5.66 -13.37
N GLU A 65 -5.23 6.01 -12.86
CA GLU A 65 -4.47 5.16 -11.97
C GLU A 65 -4.70 5.58 -10.51
N GLY A 66 -4.82 4.59 -9.63
CA GLY A 66 -5.00 4.84 -8.22
C GLY A 66 -4.63 3.65 -7.37
N TYR A 67 -4.89 3.79 -6.08
CA TYR A 67 -4.54 2.80 -5.07
C TYR A 67 -5.73 2.52 -4.18
N PHE A 68 -5.96 1.24 -3.87
CA PHE A 68 -6.99 0.89 -2.91
C PHE A 68 -6.68 1.47 -1.53
N ASN A 69 -7.71 2.06 -0.93
CA ASN A 69 -7.69 2.56 0.44
C ASN A 69 -8.54 1.63 1.33
N ILE A 70 -7.85 0.72 2.02
CA ILE A 70 -8.45 -0.30 2.87
C ILE A 70 -8.22 0.11 4.32
N GLU A 71 -9.29 0.25 5.10
CA GLU A 71 -9.22 0.67 6.51
C GLU A 71 -8.55 2.02 6.81
N ASN A 72 -8.56 2.92 5.83
CA ASN A 72 -7.82 4.18 5.84
C ASN A 72 -6.30 4.03 5.69
N THR A 73 -5.86 2.88 5.19
CA THR A 73 -4.47 2.61 4.79
C THR A 73 -4.40 2.53 3.27
N ILE A 74 -3.51 3.30 2.68
CA ILE A 74 -3.23 3.25 1.24
C ILE A 74 -2.35 2.04 0.96
N CYS A 75 -2.84 1.17 0.08
CA CYS A 75 -2.15 -0.05 -0.30
C CYS A 75 -1.49 0.16 -1.67
N ARG A 76 -0.34 0.85 -1.72
CA ARG A 76 0.38 1.11 -3.00
C ARG A 76 0.86 -0.16 -3.72
N PHE A 77 1.01 -1.27 -3.01
CA PHE A 77 1.26 -2.58 -3.60
C PHE A 77 0.05 -3.19 -4.35
N LEU A 78 -1.11 -2.52 -4.33
CA LEU A 78 -2.35 -2.88 -5.03
C LEU A 78 -2.80 -1.73 -5.95
N PRO A 79 -2.04 -1.40 -7.01
CA PRO A 79 -2.47 -0.40 -7.96
C PRO A 79 -3.72 -0.89 -8.72
N ILE A 80 -4.57 0.06 -9.09
CA ILE A 80 -5.69 -0.16 -9.99
C ILE A 80 -5.66 0.89 -11.09
N GLU A 81 -5.95 0.44 -12.30
CA GLU A 81 -6.14 1.27 -13.47
C GLU A 81 -7.57 1.04 -13.97
N PHE A 82 -8.32 2.11 -14.22
CA PHE A 82 -9.70 2.00 -14.70
C PHE A 82 -10.06 3.14 -15.65
N ASP A 83 -11.07 2.89 -16.49
CA ASP A 83 -11.62 3.87 -17.42
C ASP A 83 -12.36 4.98 -16.66
N ALA A 84 -12.20 6.24 -17.07
CA ALA A 84 -12.90 7.37 -16.46
C ALA A 84 -14.43 7.23 -16.50
N ALA A 85 -14.97 6.45 -17.43
CA ALA A 85 -16.39 6.10 -17.51
C ALA A 85 -16.93 5.47 -16.21
N LEU A 86 -16.08 4.78 -15.45
CA LEU A 86 -16.44 4.20 -14.15
C LEU A 86 -16.80 5.27 -13.10
N LEU A 87 -16.44 6.53 -13.31
CA LEU A 87 -16.74 7.63 -12.39
C LEU A 87 -18.08 8.33 -12.71
N PHE A 88 -18.68 8.06 -13.87
CA PHE A 88 -19.97 8.63 -14.25
C PHE A 88 -21.14 7.96 -13.50
N PRO A 89 -22.32 8.60 -13.45
CA PRO A 89 -23.53 7.95 -12.95
C PRO A 89 -23.80 6.61 -13.61
N VAL A 90 -24.28 5.65 -12.81
CA VAL A 90 -24.72 4.34 -13.31
C VAL A 90 -26.03 4.44 -14.09
N ASP A 91 -26.93 5.33 -13.67
CA ASP A 91 -28.22 5.50 -14.31
C ASP A 91 -28.12 6.44 -15.52
N ASN A 92 -28.70 6.04 -16.65
CA ASN A 92 -28.84 6.91 -17.81
C ASN A 92 -29.71 8.15 -17.49
N HIS A 93 -29.49 9.21 -18.26
CA HIS A 93 -30.08 10.55 -18.12
C HIS A 93 -31.63 10.65 -18.07
N ASP A 94 -32.35 9.54 -18.25
CA ASP A 94 -33.81 9.44 -18.29
C ASP A 94 -34.47 9.09 -16.94
N SER A 95 -33.70 8.90 -15.86
CA SER A 95 -34.30 8.77 -14.53
C SER A 95 -34.79 10.14 -14.04
N GLU A 96 -36.07 10.23 -13.69
CA GLU A 96 -36.70 11.46 -13.15
C GLU A 96 -36.10 11.88 -11.79
N ASP A 97 -35.27 11.02 -11.18
CA ASP A 97 -34.68 11.19 -9.85
C ASP A 97 -33.22 11.68 -9.91
N LYS A 98 -33.00 12.79 -10.64
CA LYS A 98 -31.68 13.40 -10.89
C LYS A 98 -30.95 13.90 -9.63
N GLY A 99 -31.60 13.89 -8.48
CA GLY A 99 -31.09 14.50 -7.25
C GLY A 99 -30.23 13.59 -6.36
N SER A 100 -30.27 12.25 -6.52
CA SER A 100 -29.77 11.37 -5.46
C SER A 100 -28.31 10.90 -5.59
N ASN A 101 -27.74 10.79 -6.80
CA ASN A 101 -26.33 10.38 -7.00
C ASN A 101 -25.75 10.82 -8.36
N PRO A 102 -25.18 12.03 -8.49
CA PRO A 102 -24.76 12.59 -9.79
C PRO A 102 -23.43 12.05 -10.35
N GLY A 103 -22.79 11.07 -9.68
CA GLY A 103 -21.45 10.61 -10.07
C GLY A 103 -20.43 11.76 -10.12
N ILE A 104 -19.40 11.62 -10.95
CA ILE A 104 -18.37 12.63 -11.19
C ILE A 104 -18.41 13.04 -12.66
N SER A 105 -18.71 14.29 -12.95
CA SER A 105 -18.77 14.79 -14.33
C SER A 105 -17.39 14.86 -14.99
N PHE A 106 -17.37 14.82 -16.33
CA PHE A 106 -16.13 15.01 -17.10
C PHE A 106 -15.43 16.33 -16.77
N ALA A 107 -16.19 17.42 -16.56
CA ALA A 107 -15.64 18.72 -16.18
C ALA A 107 -14.91 18.67 -14.82
N GLN A 108 -15.47 17.95 -13.84
CA GLN A 108 -14.83 17.75 -12.54
C GLN A 108 -13.54 16.91 -12.67
N ILE A 109 -13.55 15.84 -13.47
CA ILE A 109 -12.35 15.03 -13.72
C ILE A 109 -11.25 15.87 -14.39
N ALA A 110 -11.62 16.70 -15.37
CA ALA A 110 -10.69 17.60 -16.04
C ALA A 110 -10.11 18.66 -15.07
N GLU A 111 -10.92 19.15 -14.14
CA GLU A 111 -10.48 20.07 -13.08
C GLU A 111 -9.48 19.40 -12.13
N TYR A 112 -9.77 18.17 -11.66
CA TYR A 112 -8.83 17.41 -10.81
C TYR A 112 -7.47 17.22 -11.50
N LYS A 113 -7.48 16.85 -12.78
CA LYS A 113 -6.26 16.71 -13.60
C LYS A 113 -5.51 18.04 -13.73
N LYS A 114 -6.22 19.14 -14.01
CA LYS A 114 -5.63 20.48 -14.17
C LYS A 114 -5.00 20.99 -12.87
N ASN A 115 -5.68 20.79 -11.76
CA ASN A 115 -5.26 21.27 -10.45
C ASN A 115 -4.24 20.33 -9.78
N LYS A 116 -4.01 19.14 -10.35
CA LYS A 116 -3.17 18.07 -9.77
C LYS A 116 -3.66 17.68 -8.38
N ASP A 117 -4.98 17.53 -8.26
CA ASP A 117 -5.62 17.23 -7.00
C ASP A 117 -5.32 15.80 -6.54
N VAL A 118 -5.32 15.60 -5.23
CA VAL A 118 -5.40 14.26 -4.63
C VAL A 118 -6.86 14.02 -4.27
N VAL A 119 -7.45 12.94 -4.76
CA VAL A 119 -8.88 12.67 -4.66
C VAL A 119 -9.12 11.27 -4.09
N SER A 120 -10.02 11.17 -3.11
CA SER A 120 -10.57 9.87 -2.72
C SER A 120 -11.91 9.66 -3.40
N PHE A 121 -11.97 8.63 -4.26
CA PHE A 121 -13.21 8.12 -4.81
C PHE A 121 -13.78 7.04 -3.89
N ARG A 122 -15.06 7.16 -3.58
CA ARG A 122 -15.81 6.18 -2.81
C ARG A 122 -16.94 5.63 -3.67
N PHE A 123 -16.88 4.34 -3.93
CA PHE A 123 -17.84 3.54 -4.68
C PHE A 123 -18.73 2.82 -3.69
N MET A 124 -19.99 3.19 -3.60
CA MET A 124 -20.98 2.62 -2.69
C MET A 124 -21.86 1.62 -3.43
N ARG A 125 -21.86 0.35 -3.00
CA ARG A 125 -22.60 -0.71 -3.67
C ARG A 125 -24.10 -0.42 -3.65
N ARG A 126 -24.74 -0.53 -4.81
CA ARG A 126 -26.18 -0.56 -4.99
C ARG A 126 -26.71 -1.93 -4.58
N LEU A 127 -27.67 -1.95 -3.66
CA LEU A 127 -28.27 -3.19 -3.13
C LEU A 127 -29.56 -3.57 -3.87
N ASP A 128 -30.04 -2.70 -4.75
CA ASP A 128 -31.20 -2.87 -5.61
C ASP A 128 -30.94 -3.72 -6.87
N PHE A 129 -29.68 -4.15 -7.09
CA PHE A 129 -29.28 -5.00 -8.21
C PHE A 129 -28.49 -6.22 -7.74
N ASP A 130 -28.71 -7.35 -8.42
CA ASP A 130 -27.95 -8.58 -8.18
C ASP A 130 -26.50 -8.45 -8.68
N THR A 131 -26.27 -7.68 -9.75
CA THR A 131 -24.94 -7.38 -10.29
C THR A 131 -24.25 -6.26 -9.52
N PRO A 132 -22.92 -6.32 -9.32
CA PRO A 132 -22.20 -5.25 -8.62
C PRO A 132 -22.28 -3.95 -9.42
N LEU A 133 -22.97 -2.98 -8.85
CA LEU A 133 -23.07 -1.61 -9.35
C LEU A 133 -22.79 -0.66 -8.19
N TYR A 134 -22.20 0.49 -8.49
CA TYR A 134 -21.71 1.40 -7.45
C TYR A 134 -22.09 2.84 -7.75
N ASN A 135 -22.60 3.54 -6.74
CA ASN A 135 -22.70 4.99 -6.77
C ASN A 135 -21.35 5.59 -6.38
N ILE A 136 -20.88 6.57 -7.15
CA ILE A 136 -19.55 7.16 -6.97
C ILE A 136 -19.67 8.54 -6.35
N THR A 137 -18.79 8.81 -5.37
CA THR A 137 -18.56 10.16 -4.84
C THR A 137 -17.06 10.43 -4.79
N GLY A 138 -16.66 11.67 -5.07
CA GLY A 138 -15.28 12.12 -5.06
C GLY A 138 -15.09 13.20 -4.02
N ARG A 139 -14.00 13.13 -3.25
CA ARG A 139 -13.62 14.16 -2.30
C ARG A 139 -12.16 14.54 -2.53
N ASN A 140 -11.92 15.83 -2.79
CA ASN A 140 -10.59 16.41 -2.78
C ASN A 140 -9.99 16.31 -1.37
N LEU A 141 -8.74 15.91 -1.34
CA LEU A 141 -7.93 15.74 -0.15
C LEU A 141 -6.89 16.86 -0.14
N SER A 142 -7.24 18.02 0.44
CA SER A 142 -6.27 19.11 0.61
C SER A 142 -5.43 18.89 1.87
N LYS A 143 -4.15 19.31 1.87
CA LYS A 143 -3.27 19.19 3.06
C LYS A 143 -3.82 19.91 4.30
N SER A 144 -4.66 20.93 4.09
CA SER A 144 -5.38 21.67 5.13
C SER A 144 -6.69 21.00 5.58
N ASP A 145 -7.11 19.93 4.90
CA ASP A 145 -8.35 19.23 5.18
C ASP A 145 -8.15 18.15 6.24
N SER A 146 -8.98 18.15 7.28
CA SER A 146 -9.08 17.10 8.30
C SER A 146 -9.34 15.68 7.73
N SER A 147 -9.60 15.57 6.42
CA SER A 147 -9.84 14.32 5.71
C SER A 147 -8.56 13.59 5.27
N LEU A 148 -7.45 14.30 4.99
CA LEU A 148 -6.12 13.66 4.84
C LEU A 148 -5.62 13.12 6.19
N GLN A 149 -5.97 13.78 7.29
CA GLN A 149 -5.70 13.30 8.65
C GLN A 149 -6.40 11.97 8.97
N LYS A 150 -7.37 11.51 8.16
CA LYS A 150 -8.00 10.20 8.33
C LYS A 150 -7.19 9.07 7.70
N ILE A 151 -6.32 9.36 6.73
CA ILE A 151 -5.37 8.36 6.22
C ILE A 151 -4.43 8.03 7.36
N LYS A 152 -4.58 6.80 7.86
CA LYS A 152 -3.76 6.28 8.95
C LYS A 152 -2.36 5.93 8.48
N ASP A 153 -2.23 5.58 7.19
CA ASP A 153 -0.98 5.04 6.70
C ASP A 153 -0.89 4.88 5.17
N ASP A 154 0.34 4.67 4.70
CA ASP A 154 0.70 4.28 3.34
C ASP A 154 1.78 3.19 3.41
N ILE A 155 1.45 2.00 2.91
CA ILE A 155 2.31 0.81 3.04
C ILE A 155 3.37 0.74 1.94
N GLY A 156 3.29 1.55 0.88
CA GLY A 156 4.29 1.56 -0.19
C GLY A 156 4.25 0.31 -1.08
N ILE A 157 5.25 0.19 -1.96
CA ILE A 157 5.33 -0.87 -2.99
C ILE A 157 6.00 -2.11 -2.42
N LYS A 158 5.43 -3.30 -2.66
CA LYS A 158 5.98 -4.58 -2.18
C LYS A 158 7.41 -4.82 -2.67
N PHE A 159 8.27 -5.27 -1.76
CA PHE A 159 9.66 -5.63 -2.02
C PHE A 159 10.02 -6.97 -1.36
N ASN A 160 10.52 -7.91 -2.15
CA ASN A 160 10.92 -9.24 -1.70
C ASN A 160 12.09 -9.82 -2.52
N LYS A 161 12.79 -8.99 -3.30
CA LYS A 161 13.88 -9.42 -4.18
C LYS A 161 15.22 -9.04 -3.56
N PHE A 162 15.98 -10.05 -3.15
CA PHE A 162 17.34 -9.94 -2.61
C PHE A 162 18.30 -10.85 -3.40
N SER A 163 18.12 -10.91 -4.72
CA SER A 163 18.78 -11.90 -5.59
C SER A 163 20.29 -11.77 -5.64
N ASP A 164 20.82 -10.58 -5.36
CA ASP A 164 22.23 -10.24 -5.34
C ASP A 164 22.87 -10.40 -3.94
N VAL A 165 22.10 -10.85 -2.94
CA VAL A 165 22.61 -11.16 -1.61
C VAL A 165 22.99 -12.64 -1.57
N GLU A 166 24.29 -12.91 -1.63
CA GLU A 166 24.81 -14.30 -1.64
C GLU A 166 24.65 -15.03 -0.31
N SER A 167 24.75 -14.31 0.81
CA SER A 167 24.63 -14.87 2.15
C SER A 167 24.40 -13.79 3.21
N LEU A 168 23.93 -14.22 4.37
CA LEU A 168 23.66 -13.39 5.54
C LEU A 168 24.55 -13.81 6.70
N ALA A 169 25.33 -12.88 7.25
CA ALA A 169 26.22 -13.15 8.36
C ALA A 169 25.53 -12.98 9.73
N LEU A 170 25.81 -13.90 10.66
CA LEU A 170 25.37 -13.81 12.06
C LEU A 170 26.37 -13.03 12.92
N ILE A 171 26.48 -11.74 12.67
CA ILE A 171 27.38 -10.84 13.41
C ILE A 171 26.64 -9.93 14.38
N ASP A 172 27.34 -9.50 15.42
CA ASP A 172 26.89 -8.36 16.22
C ASP A 172 27.12 -7.06 15.45
N ILE A 173 26.19 -6.13 15.59
CA ILE A 173 26.31 -4.80 14.98
C ILE A 173 27.11 -3.93 15.94
N PRO A 174 28.17 -3.24 15.47
CA PRO A 174 28.96 -2.34 16.31
C PRO A 174 28.09 -1.30 17.03
N ASP A 175 28.40 -1.03 18.30
CA ASP A 175 27.67 -0.09 19.15
C ASP A 175 27.61 1.33 18.56
N GLU A 176 28.62 1.72 17.78
CA GLU A 176 28.63 2.98 17.02
C GLU A 176 27.41 3.09 16.09
N PHE A 177 27.06 2.02 15.37
CA PHE A 177 25.90 2.03 14.47
C PHE A 177 24.58 1.87 15.22
N LEU A 178 24.57 1.19 16.37
CA LEU A 178 23.38 1.02 17.21
C LEU A 178 22.98 2.31 17.94
N SER A 179 23.98 3.13 18.31
CA SER A 179 23.77 4.41 19.00
C SER A 179 23.53 5.58 18.05
N ARG A 180 23.95 5.46 16.79
CA ARG A 180 23.75 6.49 15.76
C ARG A 180 22.32 6.48 15.22
N LYS A 181 21.84 7.67 14.88
CA LYS A 181 20.60 7.88 14.13
C LYS A 181 20.93 8.19 12.67
N PHE A 182 20.12 7.67 11.76
CA PHE A 182 20.21 7.91 10.33
C PHE A 182 18.93 8.56 9.81
N THR A 183 19.05 9.46 8.85
CA THR A 183 17.92 10.21 8.32
C THR A 183 17.27 9.45 7.17
N LEU A 184 15.96 9.18 7.29
CA LEU A 184 15.12 8.67 6.20
C LEU A 184 14.82 9.80 5.21
N VAL A 185 15.12 9.56 3.93
CA VAL A 185 14.78 10.47 2.82
C VAL A 185 14.07 9.73 1.69
N GLY A 186 13.42 10.50 0.80
CA GLY A 186 12.79 9.95 -0.40
C GLY A 186 11.39 9.35 -0.21
N THR A 187 10.82 9.41 0.99
CA THR A 187 9.46 8.90 1.30
C THR A 187 8.40 9.37 0.33
N ARG A 188 8.50 10.62 -0.14
CA ARG A 188 7.58 11.21 -1.14
C ARG A 188 7.46 10.42 -2.44
N TYR A 189 8.47 9.62 -2.80
CA TYR A 189 8.49 8.85 -4.06
C TYR A 189 7.93 7.45 -3.93
N TYR A 190 7.82 6.91 -2.71
CA TYR A 190 7.44 5.52 -2.46
C TYR A 190 6.13 5.39 -1.68
N ALA A 191 5.93 6.26 -0.69
CA ALA A 191 4.77 6.26 0.20
C ALA A 191 4.52 7.68 0.75
N PRO A 192 4.19 8.68 -0.09
CA PRO A 192 4.05 10.09 0.30
C PRO A 192 3.00 10.36 1.38
N TYR A 193 2.06 9.44 1.59
CA TYR A 193 0.97 9.57 2.55
C TYR A 193 1.22 8.80 3.85
N THR A 194 2.45 8.35 4.09
CA THR A 194 2.79 7.66 5.33
C THR A 194 2.70 8.63 6.52
N THR A 195 1.82 8.33 7.49
CA THR A 195 1.54 9.20 8.65
C THR A 195 1.90 8.61 10.01
N LEU A 196 2.33 7.34 10.10
CA LEU A 196 2.67 6.75 11.39
C LEU A 196 3.96 7.36 11.98
N ASP A 197 3.92 7.74 13.26
CA ASP A 197 5.08 8.31 13.96
C ASP A 197 6.16 7.27 14.28
N LYS A 198 5.76 6.00 14.47
CA LYS A 198 6.67 4.88 14.79
C LYS A 198 6.48 3.71 13.86
N LYS A 199 7.57 3.24 13.26
CA LYS A 199 7.57 2.12 12.29
C LYS A 199 8.78 1.22 12.49
N TYR A 200 8.70 0.01 11.96
CA TYR A 200 9.87 -0.85 11.79
C TYR A 200 10.31 -0.80 10.33
N CYS A 201 11.61 -0.97 10.12
CA CYS A 201 12.20 -0.98 8.80
C CYS A 201 13.32 -2.01 8.67
N VAL A 202 13.69 -2.25 7.42
CA VAL A 202 14.85 -2.97 6.97
C VAL A 202 15.72 -2.01 6.17
N LEU A 203 17.01 -2.06 6.42
CA LEU A 203 18.03 -1.33 5.67
C LEU A 203 18.70 -2.33 4.75
N PHE A 204 18.66 -2.07 3.46
CA PHE A 204 19.24 -2.90 2.42
C PHE A 204 20.33 -2.12 1.68
N ALA A 205 21.59 -2.51 1.86
CA ALA A 205 22.71 -1.89 1.15
C ALA A 205 22.73 -2.39 -0.30
N GLU A 206 22.51 -1.50 -1.27
CA GLU A 206 22.51 -1.81 -2.71
C GLU A 206 23.93 -1.79 -3.27
N LEU A 207 24.22 -2.60 -4.30
CA LEU A 207 25.55 -2.64 -4.93
C LEU A 207 25.58 -1.94 -6.30
N ASP A 208 24.43 -1.81 -6.94
CA ASP A 208 24.25 -1.42 -8.34
C ASP A 208 23.25 -0.27 -8.52
N ASN A 209 23.15 0.61 -7.52
CA ASN A 209 22.28 1.79 -7.61
C ASN A 209 22.86 2.82 -8.60
N GLU A 210 22.04 3.26 -9.55
CA GLU A 210 22.44 4.14 -10.66
C GLU A 210 22.90 5.54 -10.22
N TYR A 211 22.52 6.00 -9.03
CA TYR A 211 22.73 7.38 -8.58
C TYR A 211 23.71 7.52 -7.41
N ASP A 212 23.85 6.46 -6.60
CA ASP A 212 24.72 6.47 -5.41
C ASP A 212 25.27 5.07 -5.10
N ASN A 213 26.59 4.90 -5.24
CA ASN A 213 27.28 3.63 -4.99
C ASN A 213 27.15 3.14 -3.53
N ASN A 214 26.78 4.03 -2.61
CA ASN A 214 26.58 3.73 -1.19
C ASN A 214 25.10 3.69 -0.80
N ALA A 215 24.19 3.57 -1.78
CA ALA A 215 22.75 3.60 -1.52
C ALA A 215 22.34 2.52 -0.52
N ILE A 216 21.62 2.94 0.53
CA ILE A 216 20.97 2.05 1.47
C ILE A 216 19.47 2.29 1.35
N LYS A 217 18.78 1.34 0.74
CA LYS A 217 17.33 1.36 0.60
C LYS A 217 16.68 1.06 1.94
N VAL A 218 15.70 1.88 2.29
CA VAL A 218 14.87 1.70 3.48
C VAL A 218 13.56 1.07 3.05
N LEU A 219 13.31 -0.11 3.60
CA LEU A 219 12.10 -0.87 3.36
C LEU A 219 11.29 -0.90 4.66
N ARG A 220 10.03 -0.52 4.61
CA ARG A 220 9.09 -0.72 5.70
C ARG A 220 8.94 -2.21 6.01
N TRP A 221 8.95 -2.52 7.31
CA TRP A 221 8.75 -3.86 7.83
C TRP A 221 7.62 -3.86 8.86
N ILE A 222 6.80 -4.91 8.84
CA ILE A 222 5.69 -5.11 9.78
C ILE A 222 5.99 -6.40 10.54
N PRO A 223 6.76 -6.33 11.64
CA PRO A 223 7.22 -7.52 12.35
C PRO A 223 6.06 -8.28 13.01
N THR A 224 6.09 -9.61 12.91
CA THR A 224 5.13 -10.52 13.56
C THR A 224 5.82 -11.31 14.66
N LYS A 225 5.17 -11.53 15.81
CA LYS A 225 5.78 -12.29 16.92
C LYS A 225 5.82 -13.81 16.63
N LYS A 226 6.83 -14.57 17.14
CA LYS A 226 6.96 -16.03 16.93
C LYS A 226 5.81 -16.80 17.59
N THR A 227 5.32 -16.31 18.72
CA THR A 227 4.15 -16.87 19.41
C THR A 227 2.84 -16.46 18.73
N MET A 228 2.48 -17.20 17.69
CA MET A 228 1.12 -17.66 17.38
C MET A 228 1.27 -18.88 16.45
N LEU A 229 1.43 -20.08 17.04
CA LEU A 229 0.69 -21.23 16.53
C LEU A 229 -0.77 -20.80 16.60
N ALA A 230 -1.52 -20.90 15.49
CA ALA A 230 -2.90 -20.47 15.36
C ALA A 230 -3.64 -20.49 16.71
N ASP A 231 -3.98 -19.31 17.22
CA ASP A 231 -4.87 -19.23 18.37
C ASP A 231 -6.24 -19.63 17.83
N LYS A 232 -6.56 -20.93 17.97
CA LYS A 232 -7.80 -21.53 17.43
C LYS A 232 -9.05 -20.85 17.99
N ASP A 233 -8.91 -20.09 19.07
CA ASP A 233 -10.00 -19.42 19.77
C ASP A 233 -10.19 -17.93 19.40
N SER A 234 -9.26 -17.29 18.66
CA SER A 234 -9.40 -15.89 18.22
C SER A 234 -9.64 -15.70 16.72
N GLY A 235 -9.53 -16.76 15.92
CA GLY A 235 -9.89 -16.73 14.49
C GLY A 235 -9.00 -15.89 13.58
N ILE A 236 -7.97 -15.20 14.10
CA ILE A 236 -7.05 -14.37 13.31
C ILE A 236 -5.69 -15.06 13.15
N VAL A 237 -5.39 -15.49 11.92
CA VAL A 237 -4.03 -15.87 11.53
C VAL A 237 -3.32 -14.62 11.00
N LEU A 238 -2.44 -14.03 11.79
CA LEU A 238 -1.55 -12.96 11.31
C LEU A 238 -0.47 -13.60 10.40
N GLN A 239 -0.62 -13.44 9.08
CA GLN A 239 0.34 -13.89 8.05
C GLN A 239 1.33 -12.81 7.61
N GLY A 240 1.32 -11.61 8.22
CA GLY A 240 2.17 -10.50 7.80
C GLY A 240 3.65 -10.62 8.20
N GLY A 241 4.47 -9.74 7.61
CA GLY A 241 5.91 -9.60 7.93
C GLY A 241 6.87 -10.46 7.11
N ASP A 242 6.35 -11.19 6.14
CA ASP A 242 7.10 -12.08 5.25
C ASP A 242 7.72 -11.38 4.04
N CYS A 243 7.30 -10.14 3.77
CA CYS A 243 7.92 -9.25 2.80
C CYS A 243 8.08 -7.85 3.39
N PHE A 244 8.76 -6.99 2.65
CA PHE A 244 8.95 -5.59 3.00
C PHE A 244 8.30 -4.69 1.96
N PHE A 245 8.30 -3.39 2.21
CA PHE A 245 7.72 -2.43 1.28
C PHE A 245 8.63 -1.23 1.12
N GLN A 246 8.80 -0.71 -0.09
CA GLN A 246 9.66 0.43 -0.35
C GLN A 246 9.18 1.65 0.42
N LEU A 247 10.10 2.31 1.11
CA LEU A 247 9.80 3.51 1.89
C LEU A 247 10.72 4.67 1.53
N GLY A 248 12.01 4.42 1.29
CA GLY A 248 12.95 5.50 0.98
C GLY A 248 14.39 5.02 0.99
N HIS A 249 15.31 5.90 1.36
CA HIS A 249 16.74 5.63 1.49
C HIS A 249 17.30 6.32 2.74
N ILE A 250 18.47 5.87 3.20
CA ILE A 250 19.29 6.66 4.13
C ILE A 250 19.86 7.86 3.40
N ALA A 251 19.90 9.02 4.06
CA ALA A 251 20.51 10.23 3.52
C ALA A 251 21.94 9.99 3.06
N ARG A 252 22.28 10.54 1.88
CA ARG A 252 23.58 10.37 1.24
C ARG A 252 24.77 10.84 2.09
N SER A 253 24.55 11.86 2.93
CA SER A 253 25.57 12.38 3.85
C SER A 253 25.93 11.42 4.99
N GLU A 254 25.18 10.33 5.18
CA GLU A 254 25.28 9.46 6.36
C GLU A 254 25.47 7.97 5.99
N ASN A 255 25.37 7.61 4.70
CA ASN A 255 25.27 6.21 4.29
C ASN A 255 26.62 5.49 4.11
N SER A 256 27.71 6.21 3.80
CA SER A 256 28.97 5.62 3.33
C SER A 256 29.58 4.62 4.33
N ASP A 257 29.76 5.04 5.59
CA ASP A 257 30.42 4.19 6.60
C ASP A 257 29.57 2.96 6.94
N LEU A 258 28.25 3.14 7.04
CA LEU A 258 27.31 2.06 7.30
C LEU A 258 27.26 1.08 6.11
N HIS A 259 27.24 1.58 4.89
CA HIS A 259 27.24 0.77 3.67
C HIS A 259 28.52 -0.06 3.56
N ALA A 260 29.68 0.55 3.79
CA ALA A 260 30.97 -0.14 3.81
C ALA A 260 31.00 -1.26 4.86
N PHE A 261 30.46 -1.01 6.06
CA PHE A 261 30.31 -2.05 7.08
C PHE A 261 29.38 -3.19 6.61
N MET A 262 28.19 -2.86 6.10
CA MET A 262 27.18 -3.83 5.66
C MET A 262 27.71 -4.73 4.54
N THR A 263 28.42 -4.17 3.58
CA THR A 263 28.96 -4.91 2.43
C THR A 263 30.18 -5.75 2.81
N LYS A 264 31.17 -5.16 3.50
CA LYS A 264 32.41 -5.85 3.92
C LYS A 264 32.14 -7.06 4.82
N ASN A 265 31.11 -6.98 5.67
CA ASN A 265 30.80 -8.01 6.66
C ASN A 265 29.63 -8.94 6.25
N ARG A 266 29.20 -8.93 4.97
CA ARG A 266 28.07 -9.74 4.48
C ARG A 266 26.80 -9.57 5.32
N SER A 267 26.57 -8.34 5.80
CA SER A 267 25.42 -7.92 6.60
C SER A 267 24.64 -6.86 5.85
N ARG A 268 24.31 -7.15 4.58
CA ARG A 268 23.61 -6.23 3.67
C ARG A 268 22.16 -5.96 4.04
N ILE A 269 21.64 -6.64 5.06
CA ILE A 269 20.28 -6.49 5.58
C ILE A 269 20.37 -6.25 7.07
N LEU A 270 20.00 -5.04 7.49
CA LEU A 270 19.87 -4.65 8.89
C LEU A 270 18.41 -4.30 9.20
N PHE A 271 18.06 -4.27 10.47
CA PHE A 271 16.72 -3.96 10.95
C PHE A 271 16.77 -2.70 11.81
N GLY A 272 15.73 -1.88 11.72
CA GLY A 272 15.64 -0.63 12.43
C GLY A 272 14.23 -0.26 12.85
N LYS A 273 14.15 0.83 13.62
CA LYS A 273 12.92 1.55 13.95
C LYS A 273 13.02 2.95 13.38
N ILE A 274 11.90 3.45 12.88
CA ILE A 274 11.75 4.83 12.42
C ILE A 274 10.91 5.55 13.45
N GLU A 275 11.40 6.66 13.96
CA GLU A 275 10.63 7.63 14.72
C GLU A 275 10.74 8.99 14.02
N GLU A 276 9.60 9.55 13.60
CA GLU A 276 9.55 10.68 12.67
C GLU A 276 10.29 10.37 11.35
N ASN A 277 11.51 10.89 11.17
CA ASN A 277 12.41 10.57 10.06
C ASN A 277 13.75 9.97 10.52
N ASP A 278 13.93 9.75 11.82
CA ASP A 278 15.15 9.16 12.36
C ASP A 278 15.03 7.64 12.38
N ILE A 279 16.05 6.98 11.85
CA ILE A 279 16.23 5.54 11.84
C ILE A 279 17.24 5.17 12.92
N SER A 280 16.80 4.36 13.89
CA SER A 280 17.69 3.67 14.82
C SER A 280 17.83 2.21 14.43
N ILE A 281 19.07 1.72 14.31
CA ILE A 281 19.34 0.31 14.03
C ILE A 281 19.08 -0.51 15.30
N ILE A 282 18.34 -1.61 15.17
CA ILE A 282 18.02 -2.51 16.29
C ILE A 282 18.73 -3.86 16.18
N GLY A 283 19.40 -4.13 15.07
CA GLY A 283 20.24 -5.32 14.90
C GLY A 283 20.33 -5.79 13.45
N GLY A 284 21.15 -6.83 13.23
CA GLY A 284 21.19 -7.61 12.00
C GLY A 284 20.42 -8.91 12.14
N ILE A 285 20.66 -9.86 11.24
CA ILE A 285 19.98 -11.16 11.19
C ILE A 285 20.11 -11.96 12.51
N LYS A 286 21.22 -11.79 13.23
CA LYS A 286 21.44 -12.42 14.55
C LYS A 286 20.33 -12.10 15.56
N MET A 287 19.65 -10.95 15.43
CA MET A 287 18.58 -10.55 16.35
C MET A 287 17.43 -11.57 16.44
N PHE A 288 17.18 -12.34 15.38
CA PHE A 288 16.11 -13.34 15.35
C PHE A 288 16.42 -14.59 16.15
N GLN A 289 17.65 -14.80 16.60
CA GLN A 289 17.98 -15.92 17.49
C GLN A 289 17.45 -15.67 18.91
N CYS A 290 17.50 -14.43 19.38
CA CYS A 290 17.16 -14.06 20.75
C CYS A 290 15.79 -13.38 20.89
N ASN A 291 15.27 -12.77 19.83
CA ASN A 291 14.00 -12.04 19.89
C ASN A 291 12.77 -12.93 19.59
N ASN A 292 11.62 -12.51 20.10
CA ASN A 292 10.32 -13.13 19.82
C ASN A 292 9.71 -12.66 18.48
N VAL A 293 10.51 -12.22 17.50
CA VAL A 293 10.02 -11.81 16.18
C VAL A 293 10.25 -12.92 15.15
N LYS A 294 9.28 -13.19 14.28
CA LYS A 294 9.39 -14.17 13.20
C LYS A 294 10.45 -13.72 12.19
N TYR A 295 11.22 -14.69 11.70
CA TYR A 295 12.15 -14.47 10.60
C TYR A 295 11.36 -14.26 9.29
N PRO A 296 11.59 -13.18 8.51
CA PRO A 296 10.83 -12.93 7.29
C PRO A 296 11.03 -14.00 6.21
N LYS A 297 9.94 -14.59 5.69
CA LYS A 297 10.04 -15.65 4.65
C LYS A 297 10.79 -15.25 3.39
N CYS A 298 10.71 -13.98 2.95
CA CYS A 298 11.46 -13.51 1.79
C CYS A 298 12.99 -13.64 1.92
N LEU A 299 13.51 -13.89 3.14
CA LEU A 299 14.93 -14.10 3.40
C LEU A 299 15.32 -15.58 3.51
N TYR A 300 14.39 -16.53 3.42
CA TYR A 300 14.66 -17.96 3.67
C TYR A 300 15.59 -18.59 2.64
N ASN A 301 15.55 -18.09 1.40
CA ASN A 301 16.37 -18.62 0.31
C ASN A 301 17.80 -18.06 0.32
N ILE A 302 18.13 -17.18 1.26
CA ILE A 302 19.47 -16.61 1.40
C ILE A 302 20.23 -17.42 2.45
N PRO A 303 21.35 -18.07 2.10
CA PRO A 303 22.13 -18.86 3.04
C PRO A 303 22.63 -18.02 4.22
N ILE A 304 22.53 -18.57 5.43
CA ILE A 304 23.16 -18.00 6.62
C ILE A 304 24.59 -18.57 6.74
N LYS A 305 25.59 -17.71 6.94
CA LYS A 305 27.00 -18.09 7.08
C LYS A 305 27.65 -17.48 8.31
#